data_AF-A0A2X4R3F3-F1
#
_entry.id   AF-A0A2X4R3F3-F1
#
_cell.length_a   1.000
_cell.length_b   1.000
_cell.length_c   1.000
_cell.angle_alpha   90.00
_cell.angle_beta   90.00
_cell.angle_gamma   90.00
#
_symmetry.space_group_name_H-M   'P 1'
#
loop_
_entity.id
_entity.type
_entity.pdbx_description
1 polymer ?
#
loop_
_entity_poly.entity_id
_entity_poly.type
_entity_poly.pdbx_seq_one_letter_code
_entity_poly.pdbx_strand_id
1 'polypeptide(L)'
;MLKKLIELRQQKAEKVAEMRAMLDKAEKENRSLDETESVDFDKLKDLVKQLSDEISKYETVADEERNLGAQSNLLETRSTKQFSNDELRHYIKTGELRNLTTANGEDGGYSVIPQLDKEVMKRLTDDSVMRQLCNVVRLPIGAK
;
A
#
# COMPACT_ATOMS: atom_id res chain seq x y z
N MET A 1 5.11 -5.20 11.02
CA MET A 1 5.15 -6.54 10.39
C MET A 1 5.56 -6.56 8.92
N LEU A 2 5.13 -5.61 8.08
CA LEU A 2 5.45 -5.64 6.64
C LEU A 2 6.94 -5.79 6.29
N LYS A 3 7.84 -5.10 7.00
CA LYS A 3 9.30 -5.19 6.75
C LYS A 3 9.84 -6.62 6.92
N LYS A 4 9.41 -7.31 7.98
CA LYS A 4 9.81 -8.70 8.26
C LYS A 4 9.24 -9.67 7.22
N LEU A 5 8.00 -9.43 6.75
CA LEU A 5 7.40 -10.24 5.69
C LEU A 5 8.15 -10.11 4.35
N ILE A 6 8.60 -8.90 4.01
CA ILE A 6 9.41 -8.66 2.80
C ILE A 6 10.75 -9.39 2.90
N GLU A 7 11.39 -9.32 4.07
CA GLU A 7 12.66 -10.01 4.32
C GLU A 7 12.54 -11.54 4.23
N LEU A 8 11.49 -12.13 4.82
CA LEU A 8 11.23 -13.57 4.72
C LEU A 8 10.96 -14.01 3.27
N ARG A 9 10.22 -13.20 2.50
CA ARG A 9 9.98 -13.45 1.08
C ARG A 9 11.27 -13.38 0.25
N GLN A 10 12.17 -12.45 0.58
CA GLN A 10 13.48 -12.33 -0.04
C GLN A 10 14.35 -13.56 0.25
N GLN A 11 14.43 -14.00 1.51
CA GLN A 11 15.16 -15.20 1.89
C GLN A 11 14.60 -16.46 1.20
N LYS A 12 13.27 -16.59 1.09
CA LYS A 12 12.64 -17.68 0.33
C LYS A 12 13.04 -17.64 -1.15
N ALA A 13 13.06 -16.45 -1.76
CA ALA A 13 13.44 -16.29 -3.17
C ALA A 13 14.91 -16.68 -3.41
N GLU A 14 15.82 -16.31 -2.51
CA GLU A 14 17.24 -16.69 -2.56
C GLU A 14 17.41 -18.21 -2.49
N LYS A 15 16.73 -18.88 -1.54
CA LYS A 15 16.81 -20.34 -1.40
C LYS A 15 16.18 -21.10 -2.57
N VAL A 16 15.12 -20.57 -3.18
CA VAL A 16 14.56 -21.11 -4.41
C VAL A 16 15.50 -20.91 -5.60
N ALA A 17 16.21 -19.79 -5.67
CA ALA A 17 17.24 -19.56 -6.69
C ALA A 17 18.42 -20.53 -6.55
N GLU A 18 18.87 -20.82 -5.32
CA GLU A 18 19.89 -21.85 -5.05
C GLU A 18 19.43 -23.24 -5.53
N MET A 19 18.18 -23.64 -5.24
CA MET A 19 17.63 -24.92 -5.73
C MET A 19 17.56 -24.97 -7.27
N ARG A 20 17.14 -23.88 -7.92
CA ARG A 20 17.12 -23.79 -9.39
C ARG A 20 18.52 -23.88 -9.98
N ALA A 21 19.50 -23.19 -9.40
CA ALA A 21 20.89 -23.24 -9.86
C ALA A 21 21.49 -24.65 -9.78
N MET A 22 21.13 -25.43 -8.75
CA MET A 22 21.50 -26.84 -8.65
C MET A 22 20.89 -27.70 -9.75
N LEU A 23 19.60 -27.51 -10.05
CA LEU A 23 18.92 -28.21 -11.15
C LEU A 23 19.50 -27.82 -12.52
N ASP A 24 19.73 -26.53 -12.76
CA ASP A 24 20.32 -26.02 -14.00
C ASP A 24 21.74 -26.58 -14.23
N LYS A 25 22.51 -26.78 -13.16
CA LYS A 25 23.84 -27.38 -13.24
C LYS A 25 23.77 -28.87 -13.60
N ALA A 26 22.88 -29.62 -12.96
CA ALA A 26 22.64 -31.02 -13.28
C ALA A 26 22.17 -31.21 -14.74
N GLU A 27 21.25 -30.36 -15.20
CA GLU A 27 20.79 -30.35 -16.60
C GLU A 27 21.92 -30.05 -17.59
N LYS A 28 22.77 -29.04 -17.33
CA LYS A 28 23.94 -28.73 -18.18
C LYS A 28 24.92 -29.89 -18.28
N GLU A 29 25.08 -30.63 -17.20
CA GLU A 29 25.97 -31.80 -17.13
C GLU A 29 25.30 -33.08 -17.67
N ASN A 30 24.03 -33.00 -18.15
CA ASN A 30 23.21 -34.13 -18.61
C ASN A 30 23.20 -35.31 -17.62
N ARG A 31 23.25 -35.01 -16.32
CA ARG A 31 23.24 -36.02 -15.25
C ARG A 31 22.15 -35.72 -14.24
N SER A 32 21.72 -36.77 -13.55
CA SER A 32 20.90 -36.60 -12.34
C SER A 32 21.76 -36.02 -11.21
N LEU A 33 21.10 -35.40 -10.23
CA LEU A 33 21.73 -34.99 -8.97
C LEU A 33 22.45 -36.17 -8.33
N ASP A 34 23.68 -35.94 -7.85
CA ASP A 34 24.40 -36.91 -7.03
C ASP A 34 23.71 -37.11 -5.68
N GLU A 35 24.08 -38.15 -4.91
CA GLU A 35 23.51 -38.39 -3.58
C GLU A 35 23.73 -37.21 -2.63
N THR A 36 24.89 -36.54 -2.71
CA THR A 36 25.21 -35.36 -1.89
C THR A 36 24.36 -34.15 -2.28
N GLU A 37 24.23 -33.88 -3.59
CA GLU A 37 23.41 -32.78 -4.11
C GLU A 37 21.92 -33.02 -3.84
N SER A 38 21.46 -34.27 -3.86
CA SER A 38 20.10 -34.65 -3.49
C SER A 38 19.78 -34.37 -2.02
N VAL A 39 20.72 -34.72 -1.12
CA VAL A 39 20.58 -34.43 0.32
C VAL A 39 20.54 -32.92 0.58
N ASP A 40 21.37 -32.13 -0.10
CA ASP A 40 21.37 -30.68 0.05
C ASP A 40 20.12 -30.02 -0.57
N PHE A 41 19.60 -30.58 -1.66
CA PHE A 41 18.32 -30.17 -2.23
C PHE A 41 17.16 -30.41 -1.26
N ASP A 42 17.11 -31.57 -0.61
CA ASP A 42 16.07 -31.87 0.37
C ASP A 42 16.14 -30.95 1.60
N LYS A 43 17.34 -30.61 2.09
CA LYS A 43 17.51 -29.60 3.15
C LYS A 43 17.00 -28.22 2.73
N LEU A 44 17.34 -27.76 1.52
CA LEU A 44 16.86 -26.48 1.00
C LEU A 44 15.34 -26.48 0.84
N LYS A 45 14.77 -27.59 0.38
CA LYS A 45 13.32 -27.78 0.28
C LYS A 45 12.64 -27.68 1.63
N ASP A 46 13.21 -28.28 2.67
CA ASP A 46 12.65 -28.18 4.03
C ASP A 46 12.76 -26.76 4.61
N LEU A 47 13.87 -26.06 4.38
CA LEU A 47 14.01 -24.64 4.73
C LEU A 47 12.97 -23.77 4.01
N VAL A 48 12.71 -24.03 2.72
CA VAL A 48 11.70 -23.30 1.95
C VAL A 48 10.29 -23.57 2.47
N LYS A 49 9.98 -24.80 2.91
CA LYS A 49 8.70 -25.10 3.57
C LYS A 49 8.56 -24.31 4.87
N GLN A 50 9.59 -24.34 5.73
CA GLN A 50 9.60 -23.60 7.00
C GLN A 50 9.38 -22.09 6.78
N LEU A 51 10.10 -21.49 5.81
CA LEU A 51 9.92 -20.08 5.45
C LEU A 51 8.51 -19.81 4.89
N SER A 52 7.94 -20.74 4.12
CA SER A 52 6.58 -20.59 3.59
C SER A 52 5.51 -20.64 4.68
N ASP A 53 5.69 -21.52 5.67
CA ASP A 53 4.80 -21.62 6.82
C ASP A 53 4.89 -20.37 7.70
N GLU A 54 6.11 -19.84 7.90
CA GLU A 54 6.31 -18.61 8.64
C GLU A 54 5.69 -17.40 7.92
N ILE A 55 5.90 -17.28 6.59
CA ILE A 55 5.25 -16.25 5.76
C ILE A 55 3.73 -16.31 5.89
N SER A 56 3.14 -17.52 5.81
CA SER A 56 1.69 -17.69 5.90
C SER A 56 1.15 -17.19 7.25
N LYS A 57 1.84 -17.47 8.36
CA LYS A 57 1.47 -16.96 9.69
C LYS A 57 1.55 -15.44 9.79
N TYR A 58 2.59 -14.83 9.24
CA TYR A 58 2.70 -13.37 9.23
C TYR A 58 1.69 -12.71 8.30
N GLU A 59 1.31 -13.38 7.20
CA GLU A 59 0.26 -12.91 6.28
C GLU A 59 -1.10 -12.94 6.96
N THR A 60 -1.46 -14.03 7.65
CA THR A 60 -2.74 -14.09 8.37
C THR A 60 -2.82 -13.00 9.43
N VAL A 61 -1.75 -12.79 10.20
CA VAL A 61 -1.74 -11.73 11.21
C VAL A 61 -1.80 -10.34 10.56
N ALA A 62 -1.06 -10.11 9.47
CA ALA A 62 -1.09 -8.82 8.77
C ALA A 62 -2.45 -8.54 8.11
N ASP A 63 -3.13 -9.57 7.60
CA ASP A 63 -4.47 -9.46 7.02
C ASP A 63 -5.54 -9.27 8.10
N GLU A 64 -5.39 -9.91 9.25
CA GLU A 64 -6.23 -9.66 10.43
C GLU A 64 -6.04 -8.24 10.98
N GLU A 65 -4.80 -7.76 11.09
CA GLU A 65 -4.50 -6.38 11.47
C GLU A 65 -5.07 -5.38 10.45
N ARG A 66 -5.01 -5.71 9.15
CA ARG A 66 -5.63 -4.89 8.10
C ARG A 66 -7.15 -4.92 8.17
N ASN A 67 -7.76 -6.06 8.43
CA ASN A 67 -9.21 -6.19 8.59
C ASN A 67 -9.71 -5.46 9.84
N LEU A 68 -8.99 -5.56 10.97
CA LEU A 68 -9.26 -4.79 12.18
C LEU A 68 -9.05 -3.29 11.94
N GLY A 69 -7.98 -2.94 11.22
CA GLY A 69 -7.71 -1.58 10.76
C GLY A 69 -8.75 -1.04 9.78
N ALA A 70 -9.41 -1.90 9.01
CA ALA A 70 -10.52 -1.56 8.13
C ALA A 70 -11.86 -1.47 8.88
N GLN A 71 -11.99 -2.14 10.03
CA GLN A 71 -13.12 -1.98 10.95
C GLN A 71 -12.97 -0.70 11.80
N SER A 72 -11.74 -0.32 12.20
CA SER A 72 -11.47 0.97 12.86
C SER A 72 -11.39 2.15 11.89
N ASN A 73 -10.99 1.89 10.64
CA ASN A 73 -11.23 2.76 9.49
C ASN A 73 -12.46 2.28 8.70
N LEU A 74 -13.58 2.08 9.38
CA LEU A 74 -14.82 2.67 8.90
C LEU A 74 -14.57 4.19 8.90
N LEU A 75 -13.68 4.75 8.05
CA LEU A 75 -14.11 5.31 6.78
C LEU A 75 -15.61 5.48 6.85
N GLU A 76 -16.00 6.64 7.40
CA GLU A 76 -17.19 7.37 7.05
C GLU A 76 -17.96 6.57 6.02
N THR A 77 -18.91 5.76 6.48
CA THR A 77 -20.00 5.36 5.62
C THR A 77 -20.57 6.71 5.21
N ARG A 78 -20.11 7.21 4.04
CA ARG A 78 -20.59 8.43 3.39
C ARG A 78 -22.07 8.37 3.63
N SER A 79 -22.56 9.28 4.48
CA SER A 79 -23.91 9.18 4.99
C SER A 79 -24.77 8.88 3.77
N THR A 80 -25.46 7.75 3.76
CA THR A 80 -26.42 7.40 2.71
C THR A 80 -27.66 8.29 2.85
N LYS A 81 -27.44 9.59 3.11
CA LYS A 81 -28.42 10.63 3.07
C LYS A 81 -28.59 10.94 1.59
N GLN A 82 -29.52 10.23 0.96
CA GLN A 82 -30.01 10.59 -0.36
C GLN A 82 -30.61 12.00 -0.24
N PHE A 83 -29.93 13.00 -0.77
CA PHE A 83 -30.43 14.37 -0.81
C PHE A 83 -31.68 14.42 -1.70
N SER A 84 -32.71 15.16 -1.25
CA SER A 84 -33.95 15.32 -2.00
C SER A 84 -33.74 16.22 -3.23
N ASN A 85 -34.57 16.06 -4.28
CA ASN A 85 -34.45 16.83 -5.51
C ASN A 85 -34.53 18.35 -5.28
N ASP A 86 -35.33 18.78 -4.29
CA ASP A 86 -35.47 20.18 -3.93
C ASP A 86 -34.18 20.77 -3.32
N GLU A 87 -33.42 19.97 -2.57
CA GLU A 87 -32.14 20.38 -1.99
C GLU A 87 -31.07 20.56 -3.08
N LEU A 88 -31.09 19.68 -4.10
CA LEU A 88 -30.20 19.78 -5.26
C LEU A 88 -30.54 21.00 -6.14
N ARG A 89 -31.83 21.30 -6.32
CA ARG A 89 -32.27 22.49 -7.07
C ARG A 89 -31.91 23.79 -6.36
N HIS A 90 -32.00 23.81 -5.04
CA HIS A 90 -31.57 24.94 -4.24
C HIS A 90 -30.06 25.20 -4.40
N TYR A 91 -29.23 24.15 -4.30
CA TYR A 91 -27.79 24.25 -4.50
C TYR A 91 -27.40 24.82 -5.88
N ILE A 92 -28.03 24.33 -6.95
CA ILE A 92 -27.76 24.85 -8.31
C ILE A 92 -28.12 26.33 -8.45
N LYS A 93 -29.16 26.78 -7.75
CA LYS A 93 -29.71 28.12 -7.90
C LYS A 93 -29.02 29.17 -7.03
N THR A 94 -28.54 28.79 -5.85
CA THR A 94 -27.96 29.73 -4.86
C THR A 94 -26.49 29.48 -4.55
N GLY A 95 -25.96 28.29 -4.87
CA GLY A 95 -24.57 27.90 -4.60
C GLY A 95 -24.27 27.64 -3.12
N GLU A 96 -25.27 27.65 -2.24
CA GLU A 96 -25.06 27.59 -0.79
C GLU A 96 -25.00 26.13 -0.27
N LEU A 97 -23.91 25.78 0.42
CA LEU A 97 -23.55 24.41 0.85
C LEU A 97 -23.99 24.06 2.28
N ARG A 98 -24.84 24.88 2.92
CA ARG A 98 -25.18 24.77 4.36
C ARG A 98 -25.72 23.40 4.80
N ASN A 99 -26.29 22.61 3.88
CA ASN A 99 -26.85 21.28 4.20
C ASN A 99 -25.89 20.11 3.92
N LEU A 100 -24.70 20.39 3.38
CA LEU A 100 -23.64 19.40 3.09
C LEU A 100 -22.54 19.38 4.16
N THR A 101 -22.63 20.23 5.18
CA THR A 101 -21.61 20.41 6.23
C THR A 101 -22.03 19.73 7.54
N THR A 102 -21.13 18.98 8.17
CA THR A 102 -21.36 18.29 9.46
C THR A 102 -21.10 19.15 10.69
N ALA A 103 -20.78 20.44 10.54
CA ALA A 103 -20.53 21.35 11.65
C ALA A 103 -21.35 22.64 11.53
N ASN A 104 -22.14 22.94 12.57
CA ASN A 104 -23.02 24.10 12.69
C ASN A 104 -22.23 25.38 13.03
N GLY A 105 -21.24 25.75 12.22
CA GLY A 105 -20.46 26.98 12.36
C GLY A 105 -20.74 27.96 11.22
N GLU A 106 -20.94 29.22 11.56
CA GLU A 106 -21.26 30.33 10.65
C GLU A 106 -20.15 30.62 9.60
N ASP A 107 -18.99 29.97 9.73
CA ASP A 107 -17.78 30.19 8.91
C ASP A 107 -17.40 28.97 8.05
N GLY A 108 -18.39 28.26 7.49
CA GLY A 108 -18.20 27.27 6.42
C GLY A 108 -17.12 26.22 6.69
N GLY A 109 -17.47 25.20 7.48
CA GLY A 109 -16.53 24.18 7.97
C GLY A 109 -15.64 23.54 6.89
N TYR A 110 -14.36 23.37 7.22
CA TYR A 110 -13.37 22.68 6.39
C TYR A 110 -13.75 21.21 6.18
N SER A 111 -13.79 20.77 4.91
CA SER A 111 -14.07 19.37 4.54
C SER A 111 -12.97 18.39 4.97
N VAL A 112 -11.79 18.85 5.40
CA VAL A 112 -10.65 18.02 5.79
C VAL A 112 -9.85 18.74 6.88
N ILE A 113 -9.31 17.99 7.85
CA ILE A 113 -8.40 18.49 8.90
C ILE A 113 -7.18 19.18 8.24
N PRO A 114 -6.83 20.44 8.57
CA PRO A 114 -5.83 21.25 7.85
C PRO A 114 -4.42 20.64 7.76
N GLN A 115 -4.09 19.69 8.63
CA GLN A 115 -2.81 18.99 8.63
C GLN A 115 -2.75 17.95 7.50
N LEU A 116 -3.85 17.23 7.26
CA LEU A 116 -3.94 16.21 6.21
C LEU A 116 -3.97 16.83 4.81
N ASP A 117 -4.62 17.99 4.66
CA ASP A 117 -4.66 18.73 3.39
C ASP A 117 -3.25 19.14 2.90
N LYS A 118 -2.39 19.62 3.81
CA LYS A 118 -1.00 19.97 3.47
C LYS A 118 -0.20 18.77 2.98
N GLU A 119 -0.41 17.59 3.58
CA GLU A 119 0.29 16.37 3.18
C GLU A 119 -0.19 15.85 1.83
N VAL A 120 -1.51 15.88 1.58
CA VAL A 120 -2.10 15.48 0.30
C VAL A 120 -1.66 16.41 -0.83
N MET A 121 -1.72 17.73 -0.62
CA MET A 121 -1.29 18.71 -1.63
C MET A 121 0.20 18.60 -1.92
N LYS A 122 1.04 18.39 -0.90
CA LYS A 122 2.48 18.16 -1.07
C LYS A 122 2.73 16.92 -1.93
N ARG A 123 2.05 15.82 -1.64
CA ARG A 123 2.20 14.56 -2.37
C ARG A 123 1.77 14.68 -3.84
N LEU A 124 0.64 15.35 -4.10
CA LEU A 124 0.17 15.62 -5.46
C LEU A 124 1.16 16.47 -6.26
N THR A 125 1.81 17.46 -5.64
CA THR A 125 2.85 18.25 -6.31
C THR A 125 4.15 17.48 -6.54
N ASP A 126 4.57 16.64 -5.59
CA ASP A 126 5.81 15.87 -5.67
C ASP A 126 5.70 14.69 -6.65
N ASP A 127 4.54 14.01 -6.72
CA ASP A 127 4.30 12.86 -7.60
C ASP A 127 3.85 13.27 -9.01
N SER A 128 3.71 14.57 -9.31
CA SER A 128 3.31 15.03 -10.64
C SER A 128 4.41 14.76 -11.68
N VAL A 129 4.06 14.06 -12.76
CA VAL A 129 4.98 13.69 -13.86
C VAL A 129 5.69 14.92 -14.45
N MET A 130 4.96 16.04 -14.57
CA MET A 130 5.54 17.30 -15.06
C MET A 130 6.64 17.82 -14.13
N ARG A 131 6.48 17.70 -12.81
CA ARG A 131 7.49 18.15 -11.85
C ARG A 131 8.71 17.24 -11.79
N GLN A 132 8.55 15.96 -12.10
CA GLN A 132 9.67 15.01 -12.23
C GLN A 132 10.53 15.27 -13.46
N LEU A 133 9.94 15.77 -14.55
CA LEU A 133 10.66 16.07 -15.80
C LEU A 133 11.26 17.49 -15.83
N CYS A 134 10.75 18.42 -15.02
CA CYS A 134 11.21 19.80 -15.00
C CYS A 134 12.35 20.04 -14.00
N ASN A 135 13.22 21.02 -14.29
CA ASN A 135 14.20 21.50 -13.32
C ASN A 135 13.51 22.45 -12.31
N VAL A 136 13.39 22.04 -11.04
CA VAL A 136 12.68 22.79 -10.00
C VAL A 136 13.65 23.70 -9.24
N VAL A 137 13.45 25.02 -9.34
CA VAL A 137 14.20 26.03 -8.57
C VAL A 137 13.35 26.49 -7.39
N ARG A 138 13.91 26.46 -6.17
CA ARG A 138 13.23 27.00 -4.97
C ARG A 138 13.53 28.50 -4.86
N LEU A 139 12.50 29.31 -5.00
CA LEU A 139 12.61 30.75 -4.75
C LEU A 139 12.58 31.04 -3.24
N PRO A 140 13.31 32.07 -2.77
CA PRO A 140 13.19 32.55 -1.40
C PRO A 140 11.79 33.10 -1.14
N ILE A 141 11.31 32.91 0.09
CA ILE A 141 9.96 33.30 0.51
C ILE A 141 9.80 34.83 0.34
N GLY A 142 8.90 35.24 -0.57
CA GLY A 142 8.59 36.65 -0.83
C GLY A 142 8.98 37.18 -2.22
N ALA A 143 9.58 36.38 -3.09
CA ALA A 143 9.76 36.75 -4.48
C ALA A 143 8.41 36.62 -5.24
N LYS A 144 7.78 37.76 -5.55
CA LYS A 144 6.68 37.86 -6.53
C LYS A 144 7.24 38.00 -7.94
#